data_AF-A0A541AZX9-F1
#
_entry.id   AF-A0A541AZX9-F1
#
_cell.length_a   1.000
_cell.length_b   1.000
_cell.length_c   1.000
_cell.angle_alpha   90.00
_cell.angle_beta   90.00
_cell.angle_gamma   90.00
#
_symmetry.space_group_name_H-M   'P 1'
#
loop_
_entity.id
_entity.type
_entity.pdbx_description
1 polymer ?
#
loop_
_entity_poly.entity_id
_entity_poly.type
_entity_poly.pdbx_seq_one_letter_code
_entity_poly.pdbx_strand_id
1 'polypeptide(L)'
;MTQARKPRQFSSTEHLASEAVAAYVDGELQMNAYLRAAQHLSLCPECAASVDAQQHVRGALRRASEISMPTSLLGLLSQIPTCTSSGDDGDDPAKTTGRDAQFGRRRASISSMVTSYSFATWRRRR
;
A
#
# COMPACT_ATOMS: atom_id res chain seq x y z
N MET A 1 52.47 -6.63 3.72
CA MET A 1 51.70 -7.50 2.82
C MET A 1 50.23 -7.44 3.23
N THR A 2 49.42 -6.64 2.55
CA THR A 2 47.98 -6.50 2.84
C THR A 2 47.21 -7.59 2.10
N GLN A 3 46.86 -8.66 2.81
CA GLN A 3 46.08 -9.76 2.25
C GLN A 3 44.63 -9.30 2.01
N ALA A 4 44.28 -9.10 0.74
CA ALA A 4 42.89 -8.86 0.34
C ALA A 4 42.05 -10.08 0.74
N ARG A 5 41.14 -9.90 1.69
CA ARG A 5 40.23 -10.96 2.13
C ARG A 5 39.30 -11.32 0.96
N LYS A 6 39.30 -12.60 0.56
CA LYS A 6 38.37 -13.14 -0.43
C LYS A 6 36.92 -12.88 0.05
N PRO A 7 36.01 -12.38 -0.80
CA PRO A 7 34.62 -12.15 -0.40
C PRO A 7 34.02 -13.47 0.10
N ARG A 8 33.35 -13.40 1.25
CA ARG A 8 32.64 -14.56 1.82
C ARG A 8 31.54 -14.95 0.85
N GLN A 9 31.46 -16.23 0.51
CA GLN A 9 30.47 -16.73 -0.43
C GLN A 9 29.18 -17.08 0.32
N PHE A 10 28.21 -16.20 0.12
CA PHE A 10 26.76 -16.31 0.25
C PHE A 10 26.10 -17.68 -0.10
N SER A 11 25.82 -18.63 0.81
CA SER A 11 24.93 -19.77 0.48
C SER A 11 23.48 -19.28 0.25
N SER A 12 22.70 -19.87 -0.68
CA SER A 12 21.35 -19.36 -1.02
C SER A 12 20.38 -19.22 0.16
N THR A 13 20.62 -19.94 1.26
CA THR A 13 19.83 -19.91 2.51
C THR A 13 20.28 -18.85 3.51
N GLU A 14 21.45 -18.24 3.34
CA GLU A 14 21.98 -17.23 4.27
C GLU A 14 21.78 -15.79 3.78
N HIS A 15 21.20 -15.63 2.58
CA HIS A 15 20.75 -14.35 2.04
C HIS A 15 19.42 -13.91 2.68
N LEU A 16 19.14 -12.62 2.60
CA LEU A 16 17.82 -12.08 2.94
C LEU A 16 16.76 -12.76 2.07
N ALA A 17 15.67 -13.19 2.70
CA ALA A 17 14.50 -13.68 1.98
C ALA A 17 13.90 -12.57 1.12
N SER A 18 13.23 -12.93 0.02
CA SER A 18 12.73 -11.96 -0.97
C SER A 18 11.71 -10.99 -0.36
N GLU A 19 10.89 -11.47 0.57
CA GLU A 19 9.95 -10.69 1.36
C GLU A 19 10.66 -9.70 2.31
N ALA A 20 11.82 -10.07 2.85
CA ALA A 20 12.60 -9.19 3.71
C ALA A 20 13.26 -8.06 2.91
N VAL A 21 13.70 -8.34 1.68
CA VAL A 21 14.22 -7.31 0.75
C VAL A 21 13.11 -6.32 0.40
N ALA A 22 11.91 -6.81 0.05
CA ALA A 22 10.77 -5.94 -0.26
C ALA A 22 10.38 -5.05 0.94
N ALA A 23 10.24 -5.65 2.13
CA ALA A 23 9.93 -4.91 3.35
C ALA A 23 11.02 -3.89 3.72
N TYR A 24 12.29 -4.19 3.44
CA TYR A 24 13.40 -3.25 3.65
C TYR A 24 13.30 -2.05 2.71
N VAL A 25 13.05 -2.28 1.41
CA VAL A 25 12.90 -1.23 0.40
C VAL A 25 11.70 -0.33 0.68
N ASP A 26 10.60 -0.94 1.16
CA ASP A 26 9.37 -0.21 1.50
C ASP A 26 9.42 0.48 2.86
N GLY A 27 10.38 0.12 3.72
CA GLY A 27 10.52 0.70 5.06
C GLY A 27 9.58 0.09 6.10
N GLU A 28 9.02 -1.08 5.81
CA GLU A 28 8.03 -1.78 6.63
C GLU A 28 8.66 -2.71 7.68
N LEU A 29 9.99 -2.81 7.73
CA LEU A 29 10.68 -3.59 8.75
C LEU A 29 10.70 -2.87 10.11
N GLN A 30 10.45 -3.64 11.17
CA GLN A 30 10.72 -3.19 12.54
C GLN A 30 12.20 -2.84 12.72
N MET A 31 12.52 -1.90 13.61
CA MET A 31 13.88 -1.37 13.82
C MET A 31 14.96 -2.45 13.98
N ASN A 32 14.71 -3.49 14.78
CA ASN A 32 15.67 -4.59 14.99
C ASN A 32 15.89 -5.47 13.74
N ALA A 33 14.88 -5.60 12.89
CA ALA A 33 15.01 -6.31 11.62
C ALA A 33 15.73 -5.43 10.59
N TYR A 34 15.41 -4.13 10.57
CA TYR A 34 16.07 -3.15 9.71
C TYR A 34 17.58 -3.08 9.96
N LEU A 35 18.03 -2.99 11.21
CA LEU A 35 19.46 -2.94 11.54
C LEU A 35 20.20 -4.21 11.11
N ARG A 36 19.60 -5.39 11.30
CA ARG A 36 20.18 -6.66 10.84
C ARG A 36 20.26 -6.74 9.31
N ALA A 37 19.21 -6.31 8.63
CA ALA A 37 19.20 -6.23 7.17
C ALA A 37 20.27 -5.25 6.67
N ALA A 38 20.36 -4.05 7.24
CA ALA A 38 21.37 -3.05 6.87
C ALA A 38 22.81 -3.57 7.08
N GLN A 39 23.05 -4.25 8.21
CA GLN A 39 24.33 -4.91 8.45
C GLN A 39 24.62 -5.98 7.39
N HIS A 40 23.65 -6.82 7.06
CA HIS A 40 23.81 -7.85 6.03
C HIS A 40 24.11 -7.24 4.65
N LEU A 41 23.42 -6.17 4.27
CA LEU A 41 23.64 -5.47 2.98
C LEU A 41 25.06 -4.91 2.85
N SER A 42 25.67 -4.46 3.95
CA SER A 42 27.07 -4.01 3.93
C SER A 42 28.09 -5.14 3.73
N LEU A 43 27.69 -6.39 3.96
CA LEU A 43 28.55 -7.57 3.87
C LEU A 43 28.26 -8.40 2.61
N CYS A 44 27.03 -8.38 2.10
CA CYS A 44 26.56 -9.21 1.00
C CYS A 44 26.17 -8.36 -0.23
N PRO A 45 26.99 -8.37 -1.30
CA PRO A 45 26.72 -7.58 -2.50
C PRO A 45 25.51 -8.08 -3.31
N GLU A 46 25.16 -9.36 -3.22
CA GLU A 46 24.01 -9.94 -3.94
C GLU A 46 22.68 -9.42 -3.38
N CYS A 47 22.57 -9.34 -2.05
CA CYS A 47 21.42 -8.74 -1.39
C CYS A 47 21.34 -7.23 -1.66
N ALA A 48 22.49 -6.53 -1.67
CA ALA A 48 22.55 -5.11 -2.03
C ALA A 48 22.04 -4.88 -3.46
N ALA A 49 22.50 -5.69 -4.43
CA ALA A 49 22.03 -5.59 -5.82
C ALA A 49 20.52 -5.85 -5.95
N SER A 50 19.97 -6.75 -5.13
CA SER A 50 18.53 -7.03 -5.11
C SER A 50 17.71 -5.84 -4.58
N VAL A 51 18.21 -5.16 -3.55
CA VAL A 51 17.62 -3.91 -3.02
C VAL A 51 17.65 -2.81 -4.09
N ASP A 52 18.81 -2.60 -4.73
CA ASP A 52 18.97 -1.58 -5.77
C ASP A 52 18.03 -1.82 -6.96
N ALA A 53 17.89 -3.07 -7.39
CA ALA A 53 16.97 -3.44 -8.47
C ALA A 53 15.52 -3.10 -8.12
N GLN A 54 15.06 -3.42 -6.90
CA GLN A 54 13.71 -3.10 -6.46
C GLN A 54 13.49 -1.58 -6.29
N GLN A 55 14.47 -0.86 -5.75
CA GLN A 55 14.44 0.60 -5.66
C GLN A 55 14.35 1.26 -7.04
N HIS A 56 15.09 0.75 -8.03
CA HIS A 56 15.02 1.22 -9.40
C HIS A 56 13.61 1.03 -9.99
N VAL A 57 13.01 -0.16 -9.80
CA VAL A 57 11.64 -0.45 -10.22
C VAL A 57 10.65 0.51 -9.55
N ARG A 58 10.75 0.70 -8.24
CA ARG A 58 9.89 1.65 -7.50
C ARG A 58 10.05 3.08 -8.02
N GLY A 59 11.27 3.52 -8.32
CA GLY A 59 11.53 4.83 -8.92
C GLY A 59 10.99 4.97 -10.34
N ALA A 60 11.04 3.89 -11.14
CA ALA A 60 10.42 3.85 -12.46
C ALA A 60 8.90 3.95 -12.38
N LEU A 61 8.25 3.20 -11.47
CA LEU A 61 6.80 3.23 -11.26
C LEU A 61 6.33 4.62 -10.81
N ARG A 62 7.05 5.27 -9.89
CA ARG A 62 6.72 6.63 -9.43
C ARG A 62 6.80 7.66 -10.55
N ARG A 63 7.76 7.51 -11.47
CA ARG A 63 7.89 8.41 -12.63
C ARG A 63 6.87 8.13 -13.73
N ALA A 64 6.45 6.88 -13.89
CA ALA A 64 5.46 6.50 -14.90
C ALA A 64 4.02 6.87 -14.51
N SER A 65 3.78 7.12 -13.22
CA SER A 65 2.45 7.29 -12.65
C SER A 65 2.08 8.77 -12.49
N GLU A 66 1.42 9.34 -13.48
CA GLU A 66 0.45 10.43 -13.26
C GLU A 66 -0.95 9.82 -13.36
N ILE A 67 -1.44 9.27 -12.23
CA ILE A 67 -2.80 8.75 -12.18
C ILE A 67 -3.73 9.96 -12.06
N SER A 68 -4.24 10.43 -13.20
CA SER A 68 -5.23 11.50 -13.23
C SER A 68 -6.55 10.99 -12.65
N MET A 69 -7.14 11.76 -11.73
CA MET A 69 -8.43 11.44 -11.18
C MET A 69 -9.52 11.63 -12.25
N PRO A 70 -10.40 10.65 -12.48
CA PRO A 70 -11.50 10.83 -13.42
C PRO A 70 -12.45 11.93 -12.92
N THR A 71 -12.87 12.81 -13.83
CA THR A 71 -13.66 14.02 -13.52
C THR A 71 -14.99 13.70 -12.83
N SER A 72 -15.58 12.55 -13.16
CA SER A 72 -16.80 12.04 -12.51
C SER A 72 -16.61 11.77 -11.02
N LEU A 73 -15.48 11.16 -10.63
CA LEU A 73 -15.15 10.90 -9.23
C LEU A 73 -14.85 12.21 -8.50
N LEU A 74 -14.20 13.19 -9.15
CA LEU A 74 -13.97 14.51 -8.58
C LEU A 74 -15.29 15.22 -8.26
N GLY A 75 -16.24 15.20 -9.19
CA GLY A 75 -17.57 15.76 -8.98
C GLY A 75 -18.31 15.11 -7.80
N LEU A 76 -18.15 13.80 -7.59
CA LEU A 76 -18.75 13.11 -6.44
C LEU A 76 -18.05 13.46 -5.13
N LEU A 77 -16.71 13.49 -5.10
CA LEU A 77 -15.93 13.84 -3.91
C LEU A 77 -16.18 15.29 -3.47
N SER A 78 -16.40 16.22 -4.41
CA SER A 78 -16.71 17.62 -4.09
C SER A 78 -18.09 17.81 -3.43
N GLN A 79 -18.96 16.80 -3.47
CA GLN A 79 -20.30 16.84 -2.85
C GLN A 79 -20.34 16.23 -1.44
N ILE A 80 -19.24 15.64 -0.94
CA ILE A 80 -19.19 15.09 0.43
C ILE A 80 -19.51 16.15 1.51
N PRO A 81 -19.02 17.41 1.42
CA PRO A 81 -19.34 18.44 2.42
C PRO A 81 -20.83 18.79 2.48
N THR A 82 -21.60 18.58 1.41
CA THR A 82 -23.04 18.89 1.36
C THR A 82 -23.94 17.77 1.90
N CYS A 83 -23.37 16.61 2.26
CA CYS A 83 -24.13 15.51 2.86
C CYS A 83 -24.37 15.68 4.37
N THR A 84 -23.82 16.73 5.01
CA THR A 84 -23.99 17.02 6.43
C THR A 84 -24.76 18.32 6.64
N SER A 85 -26.08 18.31 6.44
CA SER A 85 -27.07 19.10 7.21
C SER A 85 -28.41 19.15 6.49
N SER A 86 -29.29 18.23 6.84
CA SER A 86 -30.65 18.59 7.24
C SER A 86 -30.83 17.76 8.53
N GLY A 87 -30.61 18.29 9.73
CA GLY A 87 -31.19 19.55 10.18
C GLY A 87 -32.69 19.39 10.31
N ASP A 88 -33.16 18.28 10.90
CA ASP A 88 -34.52 18.20 11.45
C ASP A 88 -34.43 18.73 12.89
N ASP A 89 -34.40 20.06 12.98
CA ASP A 89 -34.70 20.80 14.20
C ASP A 89 -36.22 20.69 14.43
N GLY A 90 -36.62 19.74 15.26
CA GLY A 90 -37.98 19.58 15.76
C GLY A 90 -37.95 19.27 17.26
N ASP A 91 -37.93 20.32 18.07
CA ASP A 91 -38.13 20.27 19.53
C ASP A 91 -39.56 19.77 19.84
N ASP A 92 -39.71 18.62 20.49
CA ASP A 92 -40.95 18.22 21.18
C ASP A 92 -40.64 17.27 22.35
N PRO A 93 -40.61 17.74 23.62
CA PRO A 93 -40.22 16.93 24.76
C PRO A 93 -41.43 16.23 25.40
N ALA A 94 -42.03 15.24 24.72
CA ALA A 94 -42.96 14.31 25.38
C ALA A 94 -43.23 13.03 24.57
N LYS A 95 -42.45 11.97 24.83
CA LYS A 95 -43.00 10.63 25.15
C LYS A 95 -41.88 9.61 25.37
N THR A 96 -41.84 9.15 26.61
CA THR A 96 -41.11 7.95 27.04
C THR A 96 -41.88 6.68 26.64
N THR A 97 -41.11 5.60 26.54
CA THR A 97 -41.49 4.17 26.62
C THR A 97 -41.79 3.45 25.30
N GLY A 98 -40.97 2.42 25.02
CA GLY A 98 -41.22 1.47 23.94
C GLY A 98 -39.95 0.74 23.53
N ARG A 99 -39.70 -0.40 24.18
CA ARG A 99 -38.63 -1.34 23.89
C ARG A 99 -38.90 -2.05 22.55
N ASP A 100 -37.81 -2.44 21.89
CA ASP A 100 -37.67 -3.53 20.92
C ASP A 100 -37.96 -3.27 19.42
N ALA A 101 -37.02 -3.82 18.63
CA ALA A 101 -37.04 -4.07 17.19
C ALA A 101 -36.88 -2.87 16.24
N GLN A 102 -35.65 -2.66 15.78
CA GLN A 102 -35.24 -2.92 14.39
C GLN A 102 -34.11 -1.97 13.98
N PHE A 103 -32.87 -2.43 14.14
CA PHE A 103 -31.70 -1.87 13.46
C PHE A 103 -31.89 -2.07 11.95
N GLY A 104 -32.63 -1.16 11.33
CA GLY A 104 -32.72 -0.99 9.89
C GLY A 104 -31.42 -0.44 9.34
N ARG A 105 -30.35 -1.24 9.36
CA ARG A 105 -29.15 -0.98 8.56
C ARG A 105 -29.52 -1.11 7.09
N ARG A 106 -30.02 -0.03 6.49
CA ARG A 106 -30.02 0.10 5.03
C ARG A 106 -28.57 0.26 4.60
N ARG A 107 -27.92 -0.87 4.31
CA ARG A 107 -26.74 -0.93 3.45
C ARG A 107 -27.09 -0.14 2.19
N ALA A 108 -26.56 1.06 2.04
CA ALA A 108 -26.41 1.64 0.72
C ALA A 108 -25.49 0.67 -0.03
N SER A 109 -26.09 -0.12 -0.91
CA SER A 109 -25.37 -0.97 -1.84
C SER A 109 -24.55 -0.03 -2.71
N ILE A 110 -23.24 0.02 -2.45
CA ILE A 110 -22.28 0.56 -3.42
C ILE A 110 -22.25 -0.50 -4.52
N SER A 111 -23.25 -0.45 -5.40
CA SER A 111 -23.36 -1.35 -6.53
C SER A 111 -22.15 -1.08 -7.41
N SER A 112 -21.25 -2.05 -7.38
CA SER A 112 -20.00 -2.08 -8.09
C SER A 112 -20.25 -1.91 -9.59
N MET A 113 -19.76 -0.82 -10.16
CA MET A 113 -19.31 -0.79 -11.54
C MET A 113 -17.82 -0.53 -11.52
N VAL A 114 -17.06 -1.57 -11.21
CA VAL A 114 -15.65 -1.65 -11.62
C VAL A 114 -15.66 -1.83 -13.14
N THR A 115 -15.68 -0.70 -13.85
CA THR A 115 -15.45 -0.69 -15.29
C THR A 115 -13.99 -1.09 -15.52
N SER A 116 -13.80 -2.35 -15.90
CA SER A 116 -12.65 -2.93 -16.59
C SER A 116 -11.42 -2.03 -16.75
N TYR A 117 -10.53 -2.01 -15.76
CA TYR A 117 -9.13 -1.73 -16.04
C TYR A 117 -8.54 -2.95 -16.75
N SER A 118 -8.37 -2.85 -18.07
CA SER A 118 -7.63 -3.85 -18.84
C SER A 118 -6.16 -3.82 -18.43
N PHE A 119 -5.79 -4.61 -17.43
CA PHE A 119 -4.41 -5.04 -17.17
C PHE A 119 -3.98 -6.06 -18.23
N ALA A 120 -3.95 -5.66 -19.50
CA ALA A 120 -3.46 -6.48 -20.58
C ALA A 120 -2.34 -5.70 -21.30
N THR A 121 -1.10 -6.12 -21.06
CA THR A 121 0.05 -6.17 -22.02
C THR A 121 1.43 -6.22 -21.35
N TRP A 122 1.54 -6.37 -20.02
CA TRP A 122 2.83 -6.70 -19.37
C TRP A 122 3.17 -8.20 -19.47
N ARG A 123 3.30 -8.71 -20.70
CA ARG A 123 3.99 -9.97 -21.01
C ARG A 123 4.49 -9.94 -22.46
N ARG A 124 5.75 -9.54 -22.62
CA ARG A 124 6.76 -10.08 -23.57
C ARG A 124 7.73 -8.95 -23.93
N ARG A 125 8.97 -9.09 -23.49
CA ARG A 125 10.13 -9.26 -24.37
C ARG A 125 11.31 -9.67 -23.48
N ARG A 126 11.76 -10.91 -23.72
CA ARG A 126 13.15 -11.29 -23.50
C ARG A 126 14.00 -10.55 -24.52
#